data_AF-A0AA94PX21-F1
#
_entry.id   AF-A0AA94PX21-F1
#
_cell.length_a   1.000
_cell.length_b   1.000
_cell.length_c   1.000
_cell.angle_alpha   90.00
_cell.angle_beta   90.00
_cell.angle_gamma   90.00
#
_symmetry.space_group_name_H-M   'P 1'
#
loop_
_entity.id
_entity.type
_entity.pdbx_description
1 polymer ?
#
loop_
_entity_poly.entity_id
_entity_poly.type
_entity_poly.pdbx_seq_one_letter_code
_entity_poly.pdbx_strand_id
1 'polypeptide(L)'
;MSGLVEHHPGVQFQNISRCTRIRATTELIDIFITNRLRLIDFSIERGDVVELRAKKESSDKGQVIDISRGCLAKQAKVFREPLHKLNEFIVKHHLRLFIDEESFIEHFINCPEHKKKPCSPPNPLAVKLHRVFNVTFECGGRFYGTWVQNIPKALRRHIRINGVPVQEIDYESLHPSLLYAATGTRLDFDPYVLPGYGRAYRPLFKLLLLVAINAENDEKAIQATRKSIRDSVKLLSSFRDCLTDKWLYEALHALKNYHLPIAEHIASGAGSRLQRIDSDMAETIMLDLMEQDILAIPIHDSFIVQNIHECELSTAMRESSIRHAGIPIRTELKYPENKPFHSPNMQSSLDISTNYL
;
A
#
# COMPACT_ATOMS: atom_id res chain seq x y z
N MET A 1 17.68 -22.30 -36.39
CA MET A 1 18.18 -21.08 -35.71
C MET A 1 17.72 -21.17 -34.27
N SER A 2 18.65 -21.18 -33.31
CA SER A 2 18.29 -21.03 -31.89
C SER A 2 17.58 -19.68 -31.74
N GLY A 3 16.44 -19.64 -31.05
CA GLY A 3 15.79 -18.37 -30.74
C GLY A 3 16.64 -17.56 -29.76
N LEU A 4 16.29 -16.28 -29.59
CA LEU A 4 16.90 -15.40 -28.56
C LEU A 4 16.64 -15.88 -27.12
N VAL A 5 15.74 -16.85 -26.96
CA VAL A 5 15.27 -17.32 -25.68
C VAL A 5 15.05 -18.83 -25.73
N GLU A 6 15.54 -19.53 -24.71
CA GLU A 6 15.17 -20.91 -24.40
C GLU A 6 13.84 -20.89 -23.63
N HIS A 7 12.81 -21.48 -24.22
CA HIS A 7 11.48 -21.56 -23.61
C HIS A 7 11.16 -23.02 -23.28
N HIS A 8 11.00 -23.30 -21.99
CA HIS A 8 10.54 -24.59 -21.48
C HIS A 8 9.12 -24.42 -20.92
N PRO A 9 8.08 -24.76 -21.70
CA PRO A 9 6.70 -24.54 -21.29
C PRO A 9 6.34 -25.36 -20.05
N GLY A 10 5.66 -24.70 -19.12
CA GLY A 10 5.08 -25.33 -17.95
C GLY A 10 4.02 -26.37 -18.33
N VAL A 11 3.79 -27.33 -17.44
CA VAL A 11 2.64 -28.25 -17.53
C VAL A 11 1.94 -28.32 -16.19
N GLN A 12 0.63 -28.48 -16.21
CA GLN A 12 -0.19 -28.67 -15.03
C GLN A 12 -1.12 -29.86 -15.25
N PHE A 13 -0.76 -31.00 -14.67
CA PHE A 13 -1.55 -32.22 -14.58
C PHE A 13 -1.91 -32.49 -13.12
N GLN A 14 -2.86 -33.40 -12.86
CA GLN A 14 -3.35 -33.70 -11.50
C GLN A 14 -2.23 -34.04 -10.50
N ASN A 15 -1.15 -34.70 -10.95
CA ASN A 15 -0.06 -35.15 -10.08
C ASN A 15 1.32 -34.56 -10.45
N ILE A 16 1.40 -33.75 -11.50
CA ILE A 16 2.66 -33.14 -11.96
C ILE A 16 2.39 -31.69 -12.36
N SER A 17 3.02 -30.77 -11.64
CA SER A 17 3.06 -29.36 -12.01
C SER A 17 4.51 -28.94 -12.20
N ARG A 18 4.82 -28.33 -13.36
CA ARG A 18 6.10 -27.65 -13.60
C ARG A 18 5.82 -26.23 -14.09
N CYS A 19 6.53 -25.25 -13.54
CA CYS A 19 6.44 -23.87 -14.00
C CYS A 19 7.10 -23.70 -15.37
N THR A 20 6.60 -22.74 -16.15
CA THR A 20 7.29 -22.28 -17.36
C THR A 20 8.63 -21.68 -16.96
N ARG A 21 9.70 -22.09 -17.66
CA ARG A 21 11.04 -21.53 -17.50
C ARG A 21 11.48 -20.89 -18.79
N ILE A 22 12.02 -19.68 -18.67
CA ILE A 22 12.49 -18.87 -19.78
C ILE A 22 13.91 -18.46 -19.45
N ARG A 23 14.85 -18.68 -20.37
CA ARG A 23 16.26 -18.30 -20.20
C ARG A 23 16.73 -17.55 -21.45
N ALA A 24 17.48 -16.46 -21.25
CA ALA A 24 18.15 -15.77 -22.34
C ALA A 24 19.26 -16.65 -22.92
N THR A 25 19.33 -16.77 -24.26
CA THR A 25 20.47 -17.41 -24.92
C THR A 25 21.68 -16.48 -24.91
N THR A 26 22.87 -17.02 -25.16
CA THR A 26 24.10 -16.22 -25.33
C THR A 26 23.92 -15.13 -26.38
N GLU A 27 23.21 -15.42 -27.47
CA GLU A 27 22.90 -14.45 -28.52
C GLU A 27 22.12 -13.24 -28.00
N LEU A 28 21.10 -13.45 -27.16
CA LEU A 28 20.36 -12.33 -26.54
C LEU A 28 21.24 -11.55 -25.55
N ILE A 29 22.08 -12.26 -24.79
CA ILE A 29 23.01 -11.63 -23.85
C ILE A 29 24.02 -10.75 -24.62
N ASP A 30 24.57 -11.25 -25.71
CA ASP A 30 25.53 -10.53 -26.56
C ASP A 30 24.90 -9.30 -27.20
N ILE A 31 23.63 -9.36 -27.62
CA ILE A 31 22.87 -8.19 -28.10
C ILE A 31 22.78 -7.12 -27.02
N PHE A 32 22.45 -7.49 -25.78
CA PHE A 32 22.38 -6.55 -24.66
C PHE A 32 23.73 -5.89 -24.38
N ILE A 33 24.81 -6.68 -24.35
CA ILE A 33 26.17 -6.18 -24.09
C ILE A 33 26.65 -5.27 -25.23
N THR A 34 26.55 -5.74 -26.48
CA THR A 34 27.05 -5.03 -27.67
C THR A 34 26.37 -3.68 -27.84
N ASN A 35 25.06 -3.64 -27.62
CA ASN A 35 24.27 -2.41 -27.77
C ASN A 35 24.17 -1.61 -26.48
N ARG A 36 24.83 -2.06 -25.40
CA ARG A 36 24.77 -1.44 -24.05
C ARG A 36 23.33 -1.25 -23.55
N LEU A 37 22.44 -2.18 -23.90
CA LEU A 37 21.05 -2.16 -23.48
C LEU A 37 20.96 -2.44 -21.98
N ARG A 38 20.22 -1.58 -21.30
CA ARG A 38 19.89 -1.63 -19.88
C ARG A 38 18.39 -1.74 -19.75
N LEU A 39 17.92 -2.17 -18.59
CA LEU A 39 16.50 -2.25 -18.29
C LEU A 39 15.77 -0.91 -18.54
N ILE A 40 16.43 0.22 -18.27
CA ILE A 40 15.85 1.55 -18.52
C ILE A 40 15.55 1.83 -20.01
N ASP A 41 16.22 1.14 -20.93
CA ASP A 41 15.99 1.30 -22.37
C ASP A 41 14.68 0.60 -22.81
N PHE A 42 14.10 -0.22 -21.92
CA PHE A 42 12.81 -0.87 -22.12
C PHE A 42 11.76 -0.18 -21.25
N SER A 43 10.90 0.64 -21.85
CA SER A 43 9.79 1.26 -21.15
C SER A 43 8.51 0.46 -21.36
N ILE A 44 7.76 0.21 -20.29
CA ILE A 44 6.38 -0.27 -20.42
C ILE A 44 5.53 0.97 -20.66
N GLU A 45 5.08 1.15 -21.91
CA GLU A 45 4.03 2.11 -22.20
C GLU A 45 2.74 1.59 -21.56
N ARG A 46 2.34 2.26 -20.47
CA ARG A 46 0.94 2.25 -20.05
C ARG A 46 0.22 3.32 -20.85
N GLY A 47 -1.09 3.15 -21.01
CA GLY A 47 -1.97 4.18 -21.55
C GLY A 47 -2.04 5.40 -20.63
N ASP A 48 -3.24 5.92 -20.39
CA ASP A 48 -3.40 7.09 -19.52
C ASP A 48 -2.87 6.82 -18.09
N VAL A 49 -2.25 7.84 -17.49
CA VAL A 49 -1.76 7.78 -16.10
C VAL A 49 -2.89 7.99 -15.10
N VAL A 50 -4.07 8.41 -15.56
CA VAL A 50 -5.28 8.53 -14.78
C VAL A 50 -6.31 7.52 -15.27
N GLU A 51 -6.95 6.81 -14.35
CA GLU A 51 -8.02 5.85 -14.64
C GLU A 51 -9.27 6.23 -13.85
N LEU A 52 -10.42 6.32 -14.50
CA LEU A 52 -11.72 6.48 -13.85
C LEU A 52 -12.55 5.20 -14.07
N ARG A 53 -13.03 4.58 -13.00
CA ARG A 53 -13.85 3.36 -13.06
C ARG A 53 -15.31 3.63 -12.77
N ALA A 54 -16.22 2.98 -13.48
CA ALA A 54 -17.64 3.00 -13.17
C ALA A 54 -17.95 2.32 -11.82
N LYS A 55 -19.18 2.53 -11.31
CA LYS A 55 -19.67 1.79 -10.13
C LYS A 55 -19.65 0.29 -10.43
N LYS A 56 -19.21 -0.51 -9.46
CA LYS A 56 -19.22 -1.97 -9.59
C LYS A 56 -20.67 -2.47 -9.60
N GLU A 57 -21.02 -3.25 -10.62
CA GLU A 57 -22.32 -3.93 -10.70
C GLU A 57 -22.27 -5.34 -10.08
N SER A 58 -21.07 -5.91 -9.92
CA SER A 58 -20.82 -7.25 -9.37
C SER A 58 -19.55 -7.26 -8.48
N SER A 59 -19.08 -8.45 -8.09
CA SER A 59 -17.79 -8.62 -7.39
C SER A 59 -16.57 -8.16 -8.20
N ASP A 60 -16.73 -7.94 -9.51
CA ASP A 60 -15.65 -7.56 -10.40
C ASP A 60 -15.31 -6.07 -10.36
N LYS A 61 -14.14 -5.72 -10.92
CA LYS A 61 -13.72 -4.32 -11.01
C LYS A 61 -14.69 -3.57 -11.94
N GLY A 62 -15.03 -2.33 -11.56
CA GLY A 62 -15.81 -1.45 -12.41
C GLY A 62 -15.09 -1.21 -13.73
N GLN A 63 -15.85 -1.13 -14.82
CA GLN A 63 -15.30 -0.88 -16.15
C GLN A 63 -14.60 0.48 -16.21
N VAL A 64 -13.53 0.57 -17.00
CA VAL A 64 -12.81 1.82 -17.22
C VAL A 64 -13.66 2.74 -18.10
N ILE A 65 -13.86 3.97 -17.65
CA ILE A 65 -14.58 5.02 -18.37
C ILE A 65 -13.58 5.74 -19.28
N ASP A 66 -13.98 5.99 -20.53
CA ASP A 66 -13.19 6.80 -21.46
C ASP A 66 -13.13 8.26 -20.99
N ILE A 67 -11.93 8.72 -20.68
CA ILE A 67 -11.61 10.09 -20.22
C ILE A 67 -10.73 10.84 -21.24
N SER A 68 -10.72 10.40 -22.50
CA SER A 68 -9.91 10.99 -23.57
C SER A 68 -10.45 12.32 -24.08
N ARG A 69 -11.76 12.59 -23.96
CA ARG A 69 -12.43 13.79 -24.48
C ARG A 69 -13.47 14.36 -23.52
N GLY A 70 -13.94 15.57 -23.81
CA GLY A 70 -15.06 16.20 -23.09
C GLY A 70 -14.71 16.73 -21.69
N CYS A 71 -15.72 16.81 -20.82
CA CYS A 71 -15.57 17.37 -19.47
C CYS A 71 -14.67 16.51 -18.57
N LEU A 72 -14.75 15.19 -18.66
CA LEU A 72 -13.92 14.27 -17.89
C LEU A 72 -12.44 14.40 -18.24
N ALA A 73 -12.11 14.61 -19.52
CA ALA A 73 -10.73 14.86 -19.94
C ALA A 73 -10.14 16.13 -19.31
N LYS A 74 -10.95 17.18 -19.16
CA LYS A 74 -10.56 18.44 -18.50
C LYS A 74 -10.32 18.23 -17.01
N GLN A 75 -11.20 17.48 -16.34
CA GLN A 75 -11.03 17.14 -14.92
C GLN A 75 -9.79 16.28 -14.69
N ALA A 76 -9.59 15.26 -15.53
CA ALA A 76 -8.42 14.38 -15.46
C ALA A 76 -7.09 15.12 -15.64
N LYS A 77 -7.07 16.22 -16.40
CA LYS A 77 -5.85 17.01 -16.66
C LYS A 77 -5.17 17.47 -15.36
N VAL A 78 -5.94 17.87 -14.35
CA VAL A 78 -5.44 18.34 -13.05
C VAL A 78 -4.59 17.25 -12.36
N PHE A 79 -4.93 15.98 -12.55
CA PHE A 79 -4.20 14.84 -11.97
C PHE A 79 -3.07 14.33 -12.86
N ARG A 80 -3.15 14.52 -14.19
CA ARG A 80 -2.11 14.08 -15.11
C ARG A 80 -0.81 14.86 -14.91
N GLU A 81 -0.89 16.18 -14.80
CA GLU A 81 0.29 17.05 -14.70
C GLU A 81 1.23 16.72 -13.52
N PRO A 82 0.77 16.68 -12.24
CA PRO A 82 1.64 16.30 -11.12
C PRO A 82 2.14 14.87 -11.26
N LEU A 83 1.30 13.96 -11.74
CA LEU A 83 1.66 12.55 -11.91
C LEU A 83 2.71 12.31 -12.98
N HIS A 84 2.72 13.11 -14.06
CA HIS A 84 3.80 13.10 -15.04
C HIS A 84 5.12 13.55 -14.43
N LYS A 85 5.12 14.65 -13.66
CA LYS A 85 6.32 15.13 -12.95
C LYS A 85 6.87 14.07 -11.99
N LEU A 86 6.01 13.49 -11.17
CA LEU A 86 6.37 12.40 -10.25
C LEU A 86 6.95 11.20 -11.01
N ASN A 87 6.33 10.79 -12.11
CA ASN A 87 6.84 9.68 -12.92
C ASN A 87 8.19 9.97 -13.56
N GLU A 88 8.39 11.17 -14.11
CA GLU A 88 9.68 11.63 -14.63
C GLU A 88 10.75 11.68 -13.54
N PHE A 89 10.37 11.98 -12.31
CA PHE A 89 11.27 11.97 -11.17
C PHE A 89 11.64 10.55 -10.73
N ILE A 90 10.64 9.66 -10.61
CA ILE A 90 10.86 8.25 -10.22
C ILE A 90 11.81 7.54 -11.19
N VAL A 91 11.67 7.75 -12.51
CA VAL A 91 12.52 7.06 -13.50
C VAL A 91 13.99 7.50 -13.46
N LYS A 92 14.31 8.64 -12.86
CA LYS A 92 15.70 9.09 -12.63
C LYS A 92 16.38 8.34 -11.48
N HIS A 93 15.60 7.65 -10.66
CA HIS A 93 16.08 6.96 -9.47
C HIS A 93 16.23 5.46 -9.71
N HIS A 94 17.24 4.88 -9.08
CA HIS A 94 17.48 3.45 -9.11
C HIS A 94 16.80 2.76 -7.93
N LEU A 95 15.68 2.08 -8.20
CA LEU A 95 15.01 1.18 -7.24
C LEU A 95 15.54 -0.26 -7.38
N ARG A 96 16.08 -0.86 -6.31
CA ARG A 96 16.45 -2.29 -6.27
C ARG A 96 15.86 -2.99 -5.06
N LEU A 97 15.48 -4.25 -5.21
CA LEU A 97 15.29 -5.17 -4.09
C LEU A 97 16.61 -5.89 -3.82
N PHE A 98 17.16 -5.76 -2.61
CA PHE A 98 18.46 -6.29 -2.24
C PHE A 98 18.31 -7.47 -1.27
N ILE A 99 18.11 -8.66 -1.83
CA ILE A 99 17.95 -9.93 -1.10
C ILE A 99 18.92 -10.98 -1.63
N ASP A 100 19.29 -11.94 -0.78
CA ASP A 100 20.07 -13.12 -1.19
C ASP A 100 19.23 -14.12 -1.99
N GLU A 101 19.92 -15.11 -2.56
CA GLU A 101 19.33 -16.14 -3.40
C GLU A 101 18.34 -17.02 -2.63
N GLU A 102 18.65 -17.37 -1.37
CA GLU A 102 17.78 -18.17 -0.51
C GLU A 102 16.45 -17.47 -0.26
N SER A 103 16.49 -16.20 0.11
CA SER A 103 15.33 -15.32 0.30
C SER A 103 14.52 -15.18 -0.99
N PHE A 104 15.19 -15.07 -2.14
CA PHE A 104 14.52 -15.02 -3.44
C PHE A 104 13.76 -16.32 -3.73
N ILE A 105 14.41 -17.46 -3.52
CA ILE A 105 13.80 -18.78 -3.70
C ILE A 105 12.60 -18.95 -2.77
N GLU A 106 12.75 -18.64 -1.49
CA GLU A 106 11.69 -18.77 -0.49
C GLU A 106 10.42 -17.99 -0.88
N HIS A 107 10.58 -16.76 -1.38
CA HIS A 107 9.44 -15.86 -1.57
C HIS A 107 8.83 -15.92 -2.97
N PHE A 108 9.64 -16.17 -4.01
CA PHE A 108 9.22 -16.03 -5.41
C PHE A 108 9.24 -17.35 -6.20
N ILE A 109 9.91 -18.38 -5.69
CA ILE A 109 9.95 -19.71 -6.33
C ILE A 109 9.10 -20.70 -5.53
N ASN A 110 9.33 -20.79 -4.23
CA ASN A 110 8.59 -21.68 -3.35
C ASN A 110 7.17 -21.17 -3.12
N CYS A 111 6.21 -22.08 -3.16
CA CYS A 111 4.83 -21.78 -2.82
C CYS A 111 4.60 -22.09 -1.34
N PRO A 112 4.30 -21.09 -0.49
CA PRO A 112 3.91 -21.36 0.89
C PRO A 112 2.68 -22.27 0.95
N GLU A 113 2.60 -23.17 1.93
CA GLU A 113 1.48 -24.13 2.07
C GLU A 113 0.09 -23.47 2.08
N HIS A 114 0.01 -22.23 2.57
CA HIS A 114 -1.22 -21.47 2.66
C HIS A 114 -1.56 -20.65 1.39
N LYS A 115 -0.77 -20.77 0.31
CA LYS A 115 -0.99 -20.08 -0.97
C LYS A 115 -1.12 -21.08 -2.11
N LYS A 116 -1.89 -20.73 -3.14
CA LYS A 116 -2.05 -21.52 -4.37
C LYS A 116 -0.88 -21.36 -5.35
N LYS A 117 -0.10 -20.29 -5.20
CA LYS A 117 1.06 -19.97 -6.06
C LYS A 117 2.06 -19.09 -5.30
N PRO A 118 3.36 -19.11 -5.69
CA PRO A 118 4.36 -18.19 -5.13
C PRO A 118 4.01 -16.73 -5.41
N CYS A 119 4.71 -15.81 -4.71
CA CYS A 119 4.58 -14.38 -5.01
C CYS A 119 5.17 -14.09 -6.39
N SER A 120 4.62 -13.11 -7.11
CA SER A 120 5.23 -12.67 -8.36
C SER A 120 6.53 -11.92 -8.07
N PRO A 121 7.65 -12.25 -8.75
CA PRO A 121 8.87 -11.47 -8.63
C PRO A 121 8.64 -10.02 -9.10
N PRO A 122 9.38 -9.05 -8.54
CA PRO A 122 9.25 -7.66 -8.94
C PRO A 122 9.59 -7.50 -10.43
N ASN A 123 8.73 -6.80 -11.18
CA ASN A 123 9.07 -6.35 -12.52
C ASN A 123 9.86 -5.03 -12.40
N PRO A 124 11.19 -5.03 -12.66
CA PRO A 124 12.01 -3.83 -12.46
C PRO A 124 11.63 -2.66 -13.38
N LEU A 125 10.86 -2.90 -14.45
CA LEU A 125 10.36 -1.85 -15.35
C LEU A 125 9.07 -1.19 -14.86
N ALA A 126 8.36 -1.83 -13.93
CA ALA A 126 7.12 -1.31 -13.36
C ALA A 126 7.45 -0.28 -12.25
N VAL A 127 7.93 0.89 -12.63
CA VAL A 127 8.30 1.98 -11.69
C VAL A 127 7.37 3.20 -11.78
N LYS A 128 6.57 3.31 -12.84
CA LYS A 128 5.63 4.42 -13.01
C LYS A 128 4.35 4.22 -12.20
N LEU A 129 3.87 5.31 -11.63
CA LEU A 129 2.59 5.44 -10.94
C LEU A 129 1.46 5.82 -11.91
N HIS A 130 0.25 5.39 -11.58
CA HIS A 130 -1.03 5.83 -12.13
C HIS A 130 -2.02 6.05 -10.97
N ARG A 131 -3.03 6.90 -11.16
CA ARG A 131 -4.09 7.14 -10.17
C ARG A 131 -5.39 6.48 -10.61
N VAL A 132 -6.09 5.82 -9.68
CA VAL A 132 -7.36 5.13 -9.98
C VAL A 132 -8.50 5.74 -9.16
N PHE A 133 -9.41 6.42 -9.85
CA PHE A 133 -10.63 7.00 -9.33
C PHE A 133 -11.83 6.08 -9.56
N ASN A 134 -12.87 6.22 -8.75
CA ASN A 134 -14.08 5.38 -8.81
C ASN A 134 -15.33 6.25 -8.83
N VAL A 135 -16.24 6.01 -9.76
CA VAL A 135 -17.51 6.72 -9.98
C VAL A 135 -17.30 8.17 -10.42
N THR A 136 -16.59 8.97 -9.64
CA THR A 136 -16.21 10.36 -9.93
C THR A 136 -14.76 10.61 -9.52
N PHE A 137 -14.21 11.77 -9.91
CA PHE A 137 -12.88 12.19 -9.45
C PHE A 137 -12.83 12.58 -7.96
N GLU A 138 -13.96 12.61 -7.26
CA GLU A 138 -14.05 12.86 -5.81
C GLU A 138 -13.97 11.57 -4.97
N CYS A 139 -13.78 10.42 -5.61
CA CYS A 139 -13.82 9.11 -4.96
C CYS A 139 -12.63 8.24 -5.39
N GLY A 140 -11.87 7.72 -4.43
CA GLY A 140 -10.63 6.99 -4.72
C GLY A 140 -9.48 7.95 -5.07
N GLY A 141 -8.69 7.61 -6.08
CA GLY A 141 -7.58 8.44 -6.56
C GLY A 141 -6.20 7.94 -6.15
N ARG A 142 -6.13 6.89 -5.32
CA ARG A 142 -4.88 6.29 -4.83
C ARG A 142 -3.89 5.98 -5.97
N PHE A 143 -2.61 6.09 -5.63
CA PHE A 143 -1.50 5.80 -6.52
C PHE A 143 -1.22 4.28 -6.59
N TYR A 144 -1.03 3.78 -7.81
CA TYR A 144 -0.74 2.39 -8.11
C TYR A 144 0.35 2.26 -9.17
N GLY A 145 0.98 1.10 -9.32
CA GLY A 145 1.73 0.74 -10.53
C GLY A 145 3.18 0.34 -10.30
N THR A 146 3.79 0.77 -9.19
CA THR A 146 5.16 0.38 -8.87
C THR A 146 5.22 -1.10 -8.49
N TRP A 147 6.30 -1.79 -8.83
CA TRP A 147 6.56 -3.16 -8.36
C TRP A 147 6.70 -3.21 -6.84
N VAL A 148 7.13 -2.09 -6.23
CA VAL A 148 7.28 -1.92 -4.77
C VAL A 148 5.97 -2.20 -4.04
N GLN A 149 4.84 -1.77 -4.61
CA GLN A 149 3.51 -2.03 -4.04
C GLN A 149 3.11 -3.51 -4.08
N ASN A 150 3.68 -4.27 -5.02
CA ASN A 150 3.27 -5.66 -5.30
C ASN A 150 4.14 -6.71 -4.59
N ILE A 151 5.27 -6.31 -3.98
CA ILE A 151 6.10 -7.23 -3.21
C ILE A 151 5.59 -7.42 -1.77
N PRO A 152 5.88 -8.57 -1.12
CA PRO A 152 5.57 -8.79 0.28
C PRO A 152 6.09 -7.68 1.20
N LYS A 153 5.28 -7.29 2.20
CA LYS A 153 5.64 -6.24 3.16
C LYS A 153 6.98 -6.49 3.85
N ALA A 154 7.28 -7.75 4.20
CA ALA A 154 8.54 -8.12 4.85
C ALA A 154 9.77 -7.87 3.97
N LEU A 155 9.61 -7.87 2.64
CA LEU A 155 10.71 -7.66 1.70
C LEU A 155 10.99 -6.18 1.42
N ARG A 156 10.04 -5.27 1.69
CA ARG A 156 10.20 -3.84 1.36
C ARG A 156 11.33 -3.16 2.12
N ARG A 157 11.66 -3.63 3.33
CA ARG A 157 12.83 -3.14 4.10
C ARG A 157 14.17 -3.38 3.40
N HIS A 158 14.22 -4.34 2.47
CA HIS A 158 15.41 -4.67 1.69
C HIS A 158 15.50 -3.87 0.39
N ILE A 159 14.58 -2.93 0.16
CA ILE A 159 14.68 -2.01 -0.97
C ILE A 159 15.85 -1.06 -0.73
N ARG A 160 16.51 -0.69 -1.83
CA ARG A 160 17.46 0.40 -1.87
C ARG A 160 17.04 1.40 -2.94
N ILE A 161 17.05 2.68 -2.58
CA ILE A 161 16.89 3.81 -3.50
C ILE A 161 18.28 4.40 -3.73
N ASN A 162 18.76 4.38 -4.97
CA ASN A 162 20.12 4.82 -5.34
C ASN A 162 21.21 4.14 -4.49
N GLY A 163 21.01 2.87 -4.12
CA GLY A 163 21.94 2.09 -3.28
C GLY A 163 21.80 2.31 -1.75
N VAL A 164 21.04 3.32 -1.33
CA VAL A 164 20.83 3.66 0.08
C VAL A 164 19.66 2.83 0.66
N PRO A 165 19.78 2.26 1.87
CA PRO A 165 18.67 1.60 2.55
C PRO A 165 17.46 2.52 2.72
N VAL A 166 16.27 1.92 2.83
CA VAL A 166 15.02 2.67 2.94
C VAL A 166 14.43 2.64 4.33
N GLN A 167 13.58 3.63 4.60
CA GLN A 167 12.64 3.66 5.71
C GLN A 167 11.21 3.73 5.18
N GLU A 168 10.28 3.00 5.81
CA GLU A 168 8.84 3.15 5.58
C GLU A 168 8.19 3.81 6.81
N ILE A 169 7.40 4.88 6.58
CA ILE A 169 6.60 5.58 7.59
C ILE A 169 5.13 5.53 7.17
N ASP A 170 4.25 5.19 8.10
CA ASP A 170 2.81 4.95 7.87
C ASP A 170 1.96 5.85 8.75
N TYR A 171 0.81 6.30 8.26
CA TYR A 171 -0.15 6.98 9.13
C TYR A 171 -0.80 5.99 10.11
N GLU A 172 -0.92 6.40 11.37
CA GLU A 172 -1.64 5.60 12.35
C GLU A 172 -3.15 5.73 12.13
N SER A 173 -3.77 4.61 11.74
CA SER A 173 -5.22 4.50 11.61
C SER A 173 -5.85 5.60 10.74
N LEU A 174 -5.28 5.85 9.55
CA LEU A 174 -5.56 7.04 8.75
C LEU A 174 -7.06 7.36 8.60
N HIS A 175 -7.89 6.41 8.18
CA HIS A 175 -9.32 6.66 7.94
C HIS A 175 -10.09 7.07 9.22
N PRO A 176 -10.00 6.33 10.35
CA PRO A 176 -10.50 6.83 11.62
C PRO A 176 -9.95 8.21 11.99
N SER A 177 -8.64 8.44 11.84
CA SER A 177 -8.02 9.72 12.16
C SER A 177 -8.58 10.88 11.32
N LEU A 178 -8.83 10.67 10.02
CA LEU A 178 -9.46 11.64 9.13
C LEU A 178 -10.92 11.94 9.53
N LEU A 179 -11.67 10.92 9.95
CA LEU A 179 -13.05 11.12 10.42
C LEU A 179 -13.09 11.94 11.72
N TYR A 180 -12.19 11.66 12.66
CA TYR A 180 -12.05 12.47 13.88
C TYR A 180 -11.59 13.89 13.56
N ALA A 181 -10.64 14.06 12.64
CA ALA A 181 -10.19 15.36 12.18
C ALA A 181 -11.34 16.22 11.62
N ALA A 182 -12.26 15.61 10.86
CA ALA A 182 -13.43 16.28 10.32
C ALA A 182 -14.40 16.81 11.41
N THR A 183 -14.34 16.28 12.64
CA THR A 183 -15.09 16.77 13.80
C THR A 183 -14.29 17.77 14.65
N GLY A 184 -13.11 18.19 14.19
CA GLY A 184 -12.20 19.09 14.91
C GLY A 184 -11.47 18.42 16.07
N THR A 185 -11.51 17.08 16.18
CA THR A 185 -10.92 16.33 17.29
C THR A 185 -9.76 15.46 16.82
N ARG A 186 -8.68 15.42 17.57
CA ARG A 186 -7.56 14.52 17.29
C ARG A 186 -7.82 13.12 17.87
N LEU A 187 -7.53 12.08 17.09
CA LEU A 187 -7.57 10.70 17.58
C LEU A 187 -6.30 10.38 18.37
N ASP A 188 -6.40 10.35 19.70
CA ASP A 188 -5.25 10.14 20.60
C ASP A 188 -5.23 8.77 21.30
N PHE A 189 -6.13 7.86 20.90
CA PHE A 189 -6.25 6.50 21.41
C PHE A 189 -6.30 5.48 20.27
N ASP A 190 -6.16 4.19 20.60
CA ASP A 190 -6.28 3.11 19.62
C ASP A 190 -7.76 2.89 19.23
N PRO A 191 -8.19 3.21 18.00
CA PRO A 191 -9.60 3.14 17.61
C PRO A 191 -10.13 1.71 17.47
N TYR A 192 -9.27 0.71 17.65
CA TYR A 192 -9.64 -0.70 17.49
C TYR A 192 -9.76 -1.44 18.82
N VAL A 193 -9.47 -0.78 19.94
CA VAL A 193 -9.59 -1.36 21.29
C VAL A 193 -10.82 -0.76 21.96
N LEU A 194 -11.91 -1.53 22.00
CA LEU A 194 -13.17 -1.09 22.60
C LEU A 194 -13.25 -1.49 24.07
N PRO A 195 -13.76 -0.60 24.95
CA PRO A 195 -14.07 -0.94 26.34
C PRO A 195 -15.04 -2.13 26.43
N GLY A 196 -14.87 -2.96 27.45
CA GLY A 196 -15.68 -4.18 27.64
C GLY A 196 -15.22 -5.39 26.82
N TYR A 197 -14.29 -5.20 25.87
CA TYR A 197 -13.67 -6.28 25.12
C TYR A 197 -12.18 -6.37 25.44
N GLY A 198 -11.65 -7.58 25.53
CA GLY A 198 -10.21 -7.80 25.70
C GLY A 198 -9.42 -7.33 24.47
N ARG A 199 -8.17 -6.91 24.66
CA ARG A 199 -7.26 -6.49 23.56
C ARG A 199 -7.10 -7.56 22.46
N ALA A 200 -7.36 -8.83 22.77
CA ALA A 200 -7.41 -9.93 21.80
C ALA A 200 -8.44 -9.71 20.67
N TYR A 201 -9.51 -8.95 20.91
CA TYR A 201 -10.53 -8.61 19.91
C TYR A 201 -10.14 -7.46 18.98
N ARG A 202 -9.02 -6.78 19.24
CA ARG A 202 -8.55 -5.65 18.42
C ARG A 202 -8.50 -5.96 16.91
N PRO A 203 -8.01 -7.13 16.43
CA PRO A 203 -8.01 -7.44 15.01
C PRO A 203 -9.42 -7.52 14.40
N LEU A 204 -10.40 -8.01 15.18
CA LEU A 204 -11.80 -8.08 14.75
C LEU A 204 -12.43 -6.69 14.66
N PHE A 205 -12.24 -5.84 15.68
CA PHE A 205 -12.75 -4.47 15.63
C PHE A 205 -12.04 -3.59 14.59
N LYS A 206 -10.75 -3.84 14.33
CA LYS A 206 -10.06 -3.22 13.20
C LYS A 206 -10.71 -3.58 11.87
N LEU A 207 -11.00 -4.86 11.65
CA LEU A 207 -11.71 -5.29 10.46
C LEU A 207 -13.11 -4.65 10.40
N LEU A 208 -13.89 -4.75 11.47
CA LEU A 208 -15.26 -4.24 11.52
C LEU A 208 -15.33 -2.73 11.28
N LEU A 209 -14.49 -1.93 11.94
CA LEU A 209 -14.46 -0.47 11.74
C LEU A 209 -14.14 -0.11 10.29
N LEU A 210 -13.08 -0.70 9.73
CA LEU A 210 -12.64 -0.40 8.35
C LEU A 210 -13.66 -0.86 7.31
N VAL A 211 -14.31 -2.01 7.52
CA VAL A 211 -15.40 -2.47 6.64
C VAL A 211 -16.61 -1.56 6.76
N ALA A 212 -17.02 -1.22 7.99
CA ALA A 212 -18.19 -0.39 8.24
C ALA A 212 -18.04 1.01 7.64
N ILE A 213 -16.87 1.65 7.73
CA ILE A 213 -16.60 2.95 7.07
C ILE A 213 -16.85 2.90 5.56
N ASN A 214 -16.64 1.75 4.91
CA ASN A 214 -16.85 1.56 3.48
C ASN A 214 -18.27 1.09 3.12
N ALA A 215 -19.00 0.50 4.06
CA ALA A 215 -20.35 -0.03 3.82
C ALA A 215 -21.39 1.09 3.77
N GLU A 216 -22.43 0.92 2.95
CA GLU A 216 -23.52 1.91 2.80
C GLU A 216 -24.56 1.82 3.93
N ASN A 217 -24.57 0.73 4.70
CA ASN A 217 -25.46 0.50 5.85
C ASN A 217 -24.96 -0.67 6.72
N ASP A 218 -25.59 -0.86 7.88
CA ASP A 218 -25.18 -1.82 8.91
C ASP A 218 -25.26 -3.27 8.44
N GLU A 219 -26.30 -3.61 7.67
CA GLU A 219 -26.46 -4.95 7.12
C GLU A 219 -25.29 -5.32 6.19
N LYS A 220 -24.93 -4.41 5.26
CA LYS A 220 -23.80 -4.60 4.36
C LYS A 220 -22.47 -4.66 5.13
N ALA A 221 -22.31 -3.86 6.18
CA ALA A 221 -21.12 -3.90 7.03
C ALA A 221 -20.94 -5.27 7.69
N ILE A 222 -22.02 -5.83 8.23
CA ILE A 222 -22.01 -7.14 8.90
C ILE A 222 -21.75 -8.27 7.90
N GLN A 223 -22.43 -8.26 6.75
CA GLN A 223 -22.22 -9.26 5.71
C GLN A 223 -20.76 -9.25 5.21
N ALA A 224 -20.20 -8.07 4.94
CA ALA A 224 -18.83 -7.92 4.48
C ALA A 224 -17.79 -8.30 5.57
N THR A 225 -18.06 -7.97 6.83
CA THR A 225 -17.22 -8.36 7.97
C THR A 225 -17.20 -9.88 8.12
N ARG A 226 -18.39 -10.51 8.15
CA ARG A 226 -18.53 -11.97 8.22
C ARG A 226 -17.79 -12.67 7.09
N LYS A 227 -17.94 -12.19 5.86
CA LYS A 227 -17.20 -12.72 4.70
C LYS A 227 -15.70 -12.62 4.91
N SER A 228 -15.21 -11.45 5.32
CA SER A 228 -13.78 -11.21 5.54
C SER A 228 -13.19 -12.08 6.66
N ILE A 229 -13.96 -12.38 7.71
CA ILE A 229 -13.53 -13.34 8.75
C ILE A 229 -13.42 -14.74 8.16
N ARG A 230 -14.41 -15.19 7.37
CA ARG A 230 -14.42 -16.52 6.74
C ARG A 230 -13.28 -16.71 5.74
N ASP A 231 -12.94 -15.67 5.00
CA ASP A 231 -11.89 -15.69 3.98
C ASP A 231 -10.47 -15.69 4.58
N SER A 232 -10.33 -15.37 5.88
CA SER A 232 -9.06 -15.35 6.59
C SER A 232 -8.95 -16.51 7.57
N VAL A 233 -8.09 -17.49 7.29
CA VAL A 233 -7.85 -18.64 8.18
C VAL A 233 -7.54 -18.22 9.62
N LYS A 234 -6.72 -17.18 9.79
CA LYS A 234 -6.32 -16.64 11.10
C LYS A 234 -7.48 -15.99 11.85
N LEU A 235 -8.32 -15.21 11.17
CA LEU A 235 -9.47 -14.58 11.82
C LEU A 235 -10.56 -15.61 12.11
N LEU A 236 -10.82 -16.53 11.18
CA LEU A 236 -11.80 -17.59 11.36
C LEU A 236 -11.45 -18.50 12.55
N SER A 237 -10.17 -18.85 12.74
CA SER A 237 -9.75 -19.65 13.89
C SER A 237 -9.91 -18.90 15.22
N SER A 238 -9.70 -17.57 15.21
CA SER A 238 -9.71 -16.75 16.44
C SER A 238 -11.11 -16.26 16.82
N PHE A 239 -12.03 -16.11 15.86
CA PHE A 239 -13.32 -15.42 16.04
C PHE A 239 -14.50 -16.19 15.47
N ARG A 240 -14.41 -17.53 15.40
CA ARG A 240 -15.49 -18.40 14.88
C ARG A 240 -16.83 -18.14 15.57
N ASP A 241 -16.81 -17.95 16.88
CA ASP A 241 -18.03 -17.78 17.70
C ASP A 241 -18.64 -16.37 17.55
N CYS A 242 -17.91 -15.44 16.92
CA CYS A 242 -18.34 -14.06 16.70
C CYS A 242 -19.11 -13.87 15.38
N LEU A 243 -19.46 -14.95 14.67
CA LEU A 243 -20.04 -14.88 13.32
C LEU A 243 -21.57 -14.71 13.27
N THR A 244 -22.26 -14.88 14.40
CA THR A 244 -23.72 -14.76 14.47
C THR A 244 -24.16 -13.33 14.17
N ASP A 245 -25.36 -13.14 13.60
CA ASP A 245 -25.91 -11.79 13.36
C ASP A 245 -25.98 -11.02 14.67
N LYS A 246 -26.55 -11.62 15.73
CA LYS A 246 -26.67 -11.01 17.06
C LYS A 246 -25.35 -10.44 17.54
N TRP A 247 -24.27 -11.24 17.53
CA TRP A 247 -22.97 -10.80 18.02
C TRP A 247 -22.41 -9.65 17.18
N LEU A 248 -22.47 -9.73 15.85
CA LEU A 248 -21.93 -8.69 14.97
C LEU A 248 -22.72 -7.38 15.04
N TYR A 249 -24.05 -7.44 15.20
CA TYR A 249 -24.87 -6.24 15.44
C TYR A 249 -24.54 -5.60 16.79
N GLU A 250 -24.43 -6.38 17.87
CA GLU A 250 -24.02 -5.88 19.19
C GLU A 250 -22.63 -5.25 19.15
N ALA A 251 -21.68 -5.88 18.47
CA ALA A 251 -20.32 -5.36 18.28
C ALA A 251 -20.29 -4.07 17.45
N LEU A 252 -21.09 -3.98 16.37
CA LEU A 252 -21.20 -2.77 15.56
C LEU A 252 -21.84 -1.62 16.36
N HIS A 253 -22.86 -1.92 17.16
CA HIS A 253 -23.50 -0.93 18.03
C HIS A 253 -22.53 -0.43 19.12
N ALA A 254 -21.81 -1.33 19.79
CA ALA A 254 -20.78 -0.97 20.76
C ALA A 254 -19.68 -0.09 20.12
N LEU A 255 -19.30 -0.42 18.88
CA LEU A 255 -18.33 0.35 18.10
C LEU A 255 -18.85 1.75 17.75
N LYS A 256 -20.09 1.90 17.28
CA LYS A 256 -20.68 3.22 17.02
C LYS A 256 -20.79 4.06 18.30
N ASN A 257 -21.17 3.44 19.41
CA ASN A 257 -21.26 4.15 20.70
C ASN A 257 -19.88 4.60 21.22
N TYR A 258 -18.85 3.77 21.07
CA TYR A 258 -17.49 4.15 21.44
C TYR A 258 -16.95 5.26 20.55
N HIS A 259 -17.30 5.23 19.26
CA HIS A 259 -16.93 6.23 18.26
C HIS A 259 -18.02 7.27 18.02
N LEU A 260 -18.73 7.68 19.08
CA LEU A 260 -19.87 8.61 18.97
C LEU A 260 -19.61 9.84 18.10
N PRO A 261 -18.43 10.52 18.18
CA PRO A 261 -18.16 11.69 17.34
C PRO A 261 -18.20 11.41 15.83
N ILE A 262 -17.89 10.18 15.41
CA ILE A 262 -17.82 9.80 13.99
C ILE A 262 -18.90 8.78 13.61
N ALA A 263 -19.87 8.51 14.51
CA ALA A 263 -20.83 7.42 14.36
C ALA A 263 -21.69 7.56 13.10
N GLU A 264 -22.01 8.79 12.68
CA GLU A 264 -22.76 9.07 11.45
C GLU A 264 -22.00 8.69 10.17
N HIS A 265 -20.68 8.60 10.24
CA HIS A 265 -19.84 8.20 9.11
C HIS A 265 -19.61 6.67 9.06
N ILE A 266 -19.93 5.94 10.13
CA ILE A 266 -19.80 4.49 10.19
C ILE A 266 -21.03 3.87 9.51
N ALA A 267 -20.79 3.04 8.50
CA ALA A 267 -21.83 2.44 7.65
C ALA A 267 -22.61 3.46 6.81
N SER A 268 -21.90 4.44 6.24
CA SER A 268 -22.45 5.54 5.42
C SER A 268 -21.92 5.60 3.98
N GLY A 269 -20.99 4.72 3.61
CA GLY A 269 -20.27 4.75 2.33
C GLY A 269 -19.16 5.80 2.24
N ALA A 270 -18.75 6.40 3.37
CA ALA A 270 -17.74 7.47 3.41
C ALA A 270 -16.34 7.05 2.92
N GLY A 271 -16.01 5.76 2.93
CA GLY A 271 -14.66 5.27 2.66
C GLY A 271 -14.06 5.67 1.30
N SER A 272 -14.85 5.79 0.24
CA SER A 272 -14.34 6.22 -1.07
C SER A 272 -13.94 7.70 -1.11
N ARG A 273 -14.64 8.56 -0.37
CA ARG A 273 -14.27 9.97 -0.18
C ARG A 273 -13.06 10.11 0.74
N LEU A 274 -12.94 9.28 1.78
CA LEU A 274 -11.73 9.25 2.61
C LEU A 274 -10.49 8.86 1.79
N GLN A 275 -10.62 7.92 0.84
CA GLN A 275 -9.53 7.60 -0.09
C GLN A 275 -9.12 8.77 -0.99
N ARG A 276 -10.04 9.70 -1.26
CA ARG A 276 -9.74 10.94 -2.01
C ARG A 276 -8.80 11.83 -1.21
N ILE A 277 -9.13 12.07 0.06
CA ILE A 277 -8.32 12.87 0.99
C ILE A 277 -6.95 12.21 1.20
N ASP A 278 -6.92 10.90 1.51
CA ASP A 278 -5.70 10.07 1.59
C ASP A 278 -4.83 10.27 0.34
N SER A 279 -5.43 10.20 -0.85
CA SER A 279 -4.70 10.38 -2.09
C SER A 279 -4.19 11.80 -2.33
N ASP A 280 -4.89 12.85 -1.90
CA ASP A 280 -4.41 14.23 -2.03
C ASP A 280 -3.29 14.54 -1.05
N MET A 281 -3.38 13.96 0.16
CA MET A 281 -2.29 13.96 1.11
C MET A 281 -1.04 13.29 0.54
N ALA A 282 -1.20 12.13 -0.11
CA ALA A 282 -0.11 11.41 -0.76
C ALA A 282 0.53 12.19 -1.91
N GLU A 283 -0.28 12.86 -2.74
CA GLU A 283 0.24 13.74 -3.80
C GLU A 283 1.08 14.87 -3.21
N THR A 284 0.56 15.54 -2.18
CA THR A 284 1.25 16.63 -1.49
C THR A 284 2.60 16.18 -0.92
N ILE A 285 2.63 15.04 -0.21
CA ILE A 285 3.88 14.51 0.37
C ILE A 285 4.93 14.24 -0.71
N MET A 286 4.53 13.59 -1.80
CA MET A 286 5.47 13.25 -2.86
C MET A 286 5.97 14.48 -3.62
N LEU A 287 5.12 15.48 -3.85
CA LEU A 287 5.52 16.74 -4.49
C LEU A 287 6.45 17.56 -3.59
N ASP A 288 6.09 17.74 -2.31
CA ASP A 288 6.88 18.51 -1.34
C ASP A 288 8.28 17.88 -1.13
N LEU A 289 8.40 16.54 -1.18
CA LEU A 289 9.68 15.83 -1.11
C LEU A 289 10.45 15.86 -2.45
N MET A 290 9.75 15.76 -3.58
CA MET A 290 10.37 15.88 -4.91
C MET A 290 11.02 17.26 -5.10
N GLU A 291 10.44 18.34 -4.57
CA GLU A 291 11.04 19.68 -4.58
C GLU A 291 12.35 19.75 -3.80
N GLN A 292 12.57 18.83 -2.86
CA GLN A 292 13.81 18.68 -2.09
C GLN A 292 14.77 17.65 -2.72
N ASP A 293 14.49 17.16 -3.93
CA ASP A 293 15.22 16.07 -4.60
C ASP A 293 15.17 14.74 -3.81
N ILE A 294 14.10 14.53 -3.02
CA ILE A 294 13.89 13.32 -2.21
C ILE A 294 12.79 12.46 -2.85
N LEU A 295 13.15 11.24 -3.25
CA LEU A 295 12.17 10.27 -3.76
C LEU A 295 11.37 9.61 -2.64
N ALA A 296 10.06 9.86 -2.63
CA ALA A 296 9.07 9.10 -1.88
C ALA A 296 8.27 8.16 -2.78
N ILE A 297 8.15 6.89 -2.39
CA ILE A 297 7.31 5.88 -3.06
C ILE A 297 6.10 5.56 -2.19
N PRO A 298 4.86 5.76 -2.67
CA PRO A 298 3.65 5.54 -1.88
C PRO A 298 3.24 4.06 -1.86
N ILE A 299 2.84 3.60 -0.69
CA ILE A 299 2.25 2.29 -0.40
C ILE A 299 0.91 2.54 0.30
N HIS A 300 -0.08 2.96 -0.50
CA HIS A 300 -1.32 3.53 0.05
C HIS A 300 -1.02 4.71 0.98
N ASP A 301 -1.29 4.55 2.27
CA ASP A 301 -1.12 5.53 3.34
C ASP A 301 0.28 5.51 4.01
N SER A 302 1.19 4.64 3.57
CA SER A 302 2.60 4.68 3.95
C SER A 302 3.50 5.11 2.80
N PHE A 303 4.70 5.58 3.14
CA PHE A 303 5.68 6.11 2.18
C PHE A 303 7.06 5.54 2.47
N ILE A 304 7.77 5.21 1.40
CA ILE A 304 9.14 4.70 1.42
C ILE A 304 10.08 5.79 0.90
N VAL A 305 11.09 6.15 1.69
CA VAL A 305 12.18 7.08 1.34
C VAL A 305 13.52 6.44 1.67
N GLN A 306 14.63 7.04 1.22
CA GLN A 306 15.95 6.69 1.77
C GLN A 306 15.93 6.95 3.28
N ASN A 307 16.53 6.06 4.07
CA ASN A 307 16.49 6.13 5.53
C ASN A 307 17.07 7.42 6.11
N ILE A 308 17.99 8.06 5.40
CA ILE A 308 18.55 9.37 5.74
C ILE A 308 17.49 10.49 5.73
N HIS A 309 16.38 10.32 5.01
CA HIS A 309 15.30 11.30 4.87
C HIS A 309 14.06 10.98 5.73
N GLU A 310 14.24 10.22 6.82
CA GLU A 310 13.15 9.87 7.76
C GLU A 310 12.49 11.13 8.36
N CYS A 311 13.29 12.15 8.68
CA CYS A 311 12.80 13.38 9.30
C CYS A 311 11.99 14.23 8.31
N GLU A 312 12.47 14.35 7.08
CA GLU A 312 11.84 15.08 5.98
C GLU A 312 10.52 14.43 5.61
N LEU A 313 10.47 13.09 5.54
CA LEU A 313 9.22 12.37 5.31
C LEU A 313 8.23 12.58 6.48
N SER A 314 8.69 12.46 7.72
CA SER A 314 7.83 12.68 8.90
C SER A 314 7.25 14.10 8.92
N THR A 315 8.05 15.09 8.54
CA THR A 315 7.63 16.49 8.43
C THR A 315 6.62 16.67 7.30
N ALA A 316 6.89 16.14 6.10
CA ALA A 316 5.98 16.22 4.96
C ALA A 316 4.63 15.54 5.26
N MET A 317 4.62 14.39 5.94
CA MET A 317 3.39 13.73 6.38
C MET A 317 2.62 14.58 7.39
N ARG A 318 3.31 15.14 8.38
CA ARG A 318 2.68 16.04 9.36
C ARG A 318 2.01 17.24 8.67
N GLU A 319 2.75 17.97 7.84
CA GLU A 319 2.26 19.17 7.15
C GLU A 319 1.14 18.85 6.16
N SER A 320 1.23 17.72 5.45
CA SER A 320 0.16 17.24 4.57
C SER A 320 -1.13 16.96 5.34
N SER A 321 -1.04 16.30 6.52
CA SER A 321 -2.22 16.07 7.36
C SER A 321 -2.84 17.37 7.90
N ILE A 322 -2.04 18.35 8.28
CA ILE A 322 -2.54 19.67 8.68
C ILE A 322 -3.23 20.38 7.50
N ARG A 323 -2.63 20.33 6.31
CA ARG A 323 -3.16 20.97 5.09
C ARG A 323 -4.52 20.41 4.67
N HIS A 324 -4.69 19.08 4.71
CA HIS A 324 -5.87 18.41 4.16
C HIS A 324 -6.90 18.00 5.20
N ALA A 325 -6.50 17.77 6.45
CA ALA A 325 -7.38 17.36 7.54
C ALA A 325 -7.51 18.43 8.64
N GLY A 326 -6.76 19.53 8.56
CA GLY A 326 -6.79 20.63 9.54
C GLY A 326 -6.03 20.36 10.84
N ILE A 327 -5.60 19.11 11.08
CA ILE A 327 -4.88 18.70 12.29
C ILE A 327 -3.77 17.68 11.98
N PRO A 328 -2.72 17.60 12.81
CA PRO A 328 -1.65 16.62 12.62
C PRO A 328 -2.12 15.20 12.99
N ILE A 329 -1.94 14.26 12.05
CA ILE A 329 -2.18 12.82 12.25
C ILE A 329 -0.88 12.12 12.66
N ARG A 330 -0.96 11.15 13.57
CA ARG A 330 0.20 10.39 14.06
C ARG A 330 0.75 9.47 12.98
N THR A 331 2.05 9.18 13.06
CA THR A 331 2.78 8.32 12.13
C THR A 331 3.62 7.29 12.87
N GLU A 332 3.78 6.11 12.27
CA GLU A 332 4.54 4.99 12.82
C GLU A 332 5.68 4.57 11.87
N LEU A 333 6.86 4.40 12.45
CA LEU A 333 8.05 3.88 11.76
C LEU A 333 7.97 2.35 11.62
N LYS A 334 8.08 1.79 10.41
CA LYS A 334 7.96 0.34 10.21
C LYS A 334 9.26 -0.47 10.39
N TYR A 335 10.41 0.17 10.19
CA TYR A 335 11.73 -0.50 10.16
C TYR A 335 12.75 0.19 11.08
N PRO A 336 12.55 0.18 12.40
CA PRO A 336 13.49 0.82 13.33
C PRO A 336 14.93 0.29 13.18
N GLU A 337 15.11 -0.92 12.67
CA GLU A 337 16.42 -1.53 12.38
C GLU A 337 17.18 -0.87 11.23
N ASN A 338 16.49 -0.16 10.33
CA ASN A 338 17.09 0.49 9.16
C ASN A 338 17.56 1.93 9.44
N LYS A 339 17.54 2.39 10.70
CA LYS A 339 18.00 3.73 11.05
C LYS A 339 19.46 3.95 10.62
N PRO A 340 19.81 5.13 10.08
CA PRO A 340 21.18 5.41 9.71
C PRO A 340 22.10 5.35 10.94
N PHE A 341 23.28 4.73 10.79
CA PHE A 341 24.29 4.51 11.84
C PHE A 341 24.75 5.80 12.56
N HIS A 342 24.38 6.97 12.04
CA HIS A 342 24.69 8.29 12.62
C HIS A 342 23.42 9.15 12.74
N SER A 343 22.46 8.73 13.55
CA SER A 343 21.47 9.66 14.12
C SER A 343 21.97 10.13 15.49
N PRO A 344 22.69 11.27 15.60
CA PRO A 344 23.03 11.85 16.89
C PRO A 344 21.77 12.54 17.43
N ASN A 345 20.81 11.76 17.94
CA ASN A 345 19.80 12.18 18.92
C ASN A 345 18.90 10.99 19.30
N MET A 346 19.44 10.10 20.11
CA MET A 346 18.67 9.41 21.15
C MET A 346 19.62 9.19 22.33
N GLN A 347 19.80 10.23 23.14
CA GLN A 347 20.33 10.06 24.49
C GLN A 347 19.29 9.36 25.36
N SER A 348 19.81 8.48 26.23
CA SER A 348 19.14 7.63 27.24
C SER A 348 18.34 6.47 26.66
N SER A 349 18.64 5.20 26.90
CA SER A 349 19.35 4.57 28.02
C SER A 349 20.06 3.29 27.55
N LEU A 350 21.38 3.33 27.48
CA LEU A 350 22.22 2.14 27.55
C LEU A 350 23.07 2.32 28.80
N ASP A 351 22.55 1.83 29.92
CA ASP A 351 23.37 1.50 31.07
C ASP A 351 24.34 0.41 30.61
N ILE A 352 25.55 0.84 30.31
CA ILE A 352 26.72 -0.02 30.20
C ILE A 352 27.09 -0.38 31.64
N SER A 353 26.57 -1.50 32.13
CA SER A 353 27.12 -2.17 33.31
C SER A 353 27.82 -3.46 32.90
N THR A 354 29.15 -3.34 32.77
CA THR A 354 30.17 -4.23 33.34
C THR A 354 30.18 -5.73 33.03
N ASN A 355 31.36 -6.14 32.53
CA ASN A 355 32.09 -7.40 32.80
C ASN A 355 31.47 -8.68 32.23
N TYR A 356 32.17 -9.53 31.49
CA TYR A 356 33.44 -10.18 31.83
C TYR A 356 34.18 -10.65 30.56
N LEU A 357 35.51 -10.65 30.69
CA LEU A 357 36.55 -11.49 30.06
C LEU A 357 36.22 -12.31 28.81
#